data_AF-A0A8I1V1K9-F1
#
_entry.id   AF-A0A8I1V1K9-F1
#
_cell.length_a   1.000
_cell.length_b   1.000
_cell.length_c   1.000
_cell.angle_alpha   90.00
_cell.angle_beta   90.00
_cell.angle_gamma   90.00
#
_symmetry.space_group_name_H-M   'P 1'
#
loop_
_entity.id
_entity.type
_entity.pdbx_description
1 polymer ?
#
loop_
_entity_poly.entity_id
_entity_poly.type
_entity_poly.pdbx_seq_one_letter_code
_entity_poly.pdbx_strand_id
1 'polypeptide(L)'
;MARWPRGEADIEALLHDGRLQQLTGDAANGRRLLDKAVKTLNTARLAVTGDTDSAFVLAYDAARQALTALLVQQGLRPTTDGGHYAVEQAVRA
;
A
#
# COMPACT_ATOMS: atom_id res chain seq x y z
N MET A 1 -21.45 12.29 4.88
CA MET A 1 -21.40 10.98 4.20
C MET A 1 -20.08 10.35 4.60
N ALA A 2 -20.12 9.19 5.26
CA ALA A 2 -18.90 8.47 5.66
C ALA A 2 -18.03 8.22 4.43
N ARG A 3 -16.74 8.59 4.50
CA ARG A 3 -15.82 8.49 3.36
C ARG A 3 -15.39 7.04 3.13
N TRP A 4 -15.49 6.21 4.17
CA TRP A 4 -15.29 4.76 4.15
C TRP A 4 -16.44 4.05 4.88
N PRO A 5 -17.30 3.27 4.20
CA PRO A 5 -18.41 2.56 4.87
C PRO A 5 -17.97 1.51 5.90
N ARG A 6 -16.73 1.05 5.80
CA ARG A 6 -16.06 0.11 6.70
C ARG A 6 -14.66 0.66 7.01
N GLY A 7 -14.19 0.45 8.24
CA GLY A 7 -12.85 0.83 8.66
C GLY A 7 -12.61 2.31 8.93
N GLU A 8 -13.66 3.16 8.91
CA GLU A 8 -13.52 4.62 9.09
C GLU A 8 -12.81 4.99 10.40
N ALA A 9 -13.20 4.36 11.52
CA ALA A 9 -12.58 4.61 12.82
C ALA A 9 -11.07 4.28 12.84
N ASP A 10 -10.66 3.19 12.20
CA ASP A 10 -9.25 2.80 12.13
C ASP A 10 -8.45 3.73 11.22
N ILE A 11 -9.03 4.16 10.09
CA ILE A 11 -8.41 5.15 9.19
C ILE A 11 -8.28 6.51 9.89
N GLU A 12 -9.30 6.95 10.61
CA GLU A 12 -9.25 8.20 11.37
C GLU A 12 -8.20 8.14 12.49
N ALA A 13 -8.09 7.02 13.21
CA ALA A 13 -7.06 6.83 14.22
C ALA A 13 -5.64 6.89 13.60
N LEU A 14 -5.43 6.21 12.47
CA LEU A 14 -4.14 6.24 11.77
C LEU A 14 -3.77 7.64 11.25
N LEU A 15 -4.76 8.43 10.83
CA LEU A 15 -4.58 9.82 10.43
C LEU A 15 -4.26 10.72 11.63
N HIS A 16 -5.01 10.56 12.73
CA HIS A 16 -4.81 11.30 13.97
C HIS A 16 -3.40 11.06 14.53
N ASP A 17 -2.93 9.80 14.52
CA ASP A 17 -1.62 9.42 15.02
C ASP A 17 -0.48 9.76 14.04
N GLY A 18 -0.79 10.38 12.89
CA GLY A 18 0.21 10.75 11.88
C GLY A 18 0.86 9.57 11.17
N ARG A 19 0.27 8.38 11.25
CA ARG A 19 0.75 7.15 10.59
C ARG A 19 0.26 7.07 9.14
N LEU A 20 -0.90 7.64 8.87
CA LEU A 20 -1.35 8.01 7.52
C LEU A 20 -1.38 9.53 7.37
N GLN A 21 -1.32 9.98 6.13
CA GLN A 21 -1.60 11.36 5.75
C GLN A 21 -2.55 11.38 4.56
N GLN A 22 -3.31 12.47 4.42
CA GLN A 22 -4.19 12.66 3.28
C GLN A 22 -3.43 13.20 2.06
N LEU A 23 -3.84 12.74 0.88
CA LEU A 23 -3.41 13.25 -0.41
C LEU A 23 -4.62 13.84 -1.16
N THR A 24 -4.36 14.85 -1.99
CA THR A 24 -5.38 15.53 -2.79
C THR A 24 -4.89 15.73 -4.23
N GLY A 25 -5.83 15.89 -5.16
CA GLY A 25 -5.52 16.16 -6.57
C GLY A 25 -4.65 15.07 -7.21
N ASP A 26 -3.72 15.47 -8.07
CA ASP A 26 -2.87 14.56 -8.84
C ASP A 26 -1.98 13.66 -7.97
N ALA A 27 -1.70 14.06 -6.73
CA ALA A 27 -0.95 13.24 -5.78
C ALA A 27 -1.73 11.98 -5.35
N ALA A 28 -3.07 12.03 -5.37
CA ALA A 28 -3.95 10.90 -5.05
C ALA A 28 -4.14 9.95 -6.26
N ASN A 29 -3.05 9.64 -6.96
CA ASN A 29 -3.05 8.74 -8.12
C ASN A 29 -2.16 7.52 -7.86
N GLY A 30 -2.79 6.37 -7.61
CA GLY A 30 -2.10 5.13 -7.29
C GLY A 30 -1.46 4.43 -8.50
N ARG A 31 -1.77 4.85 -9.73
CA ARG A 31 -1.45 4.10 -10.96
C ARG A 31 0.03 3.75 -11.08
N ARG A 32 0.92 4.74 -10.90
CA ARG A 32 2.37 4.52 -11.01
C ARG A 32 2.89 3.47 -10.03
N LEU A 33 2.33 3.45 -8.82
CA LEU A 33 2.74 2.49 -7.79
C LEU A 33 2.16 1.10 -8.05
N LEU A 34 0.95 1.01 -8.61
CA LEU A 34 0.37 -0.25 -9.06
C LEU A 34 1.16 -0.85 -10.23
N ASP A 35 1.58 -0.03 -11.19
CA ASP A 35 2.42 -0.48 -12.31
C ASP A 35 3.77 -1.03 -11.81
N LYS A 36 4.35 -0.38 -10.79
CA LYS A 36 5.55 -0.88 -10.10
C LYS A 36 5.30 -2.22 -9.40
N ALA A 37 4.16 -2.37 -8.72
CA ALA A 37 3.77 -3.62 -8.07
C ALA A 37 3.69 -4.78 -9.08
N VAL A 38 3.04 -4.54 -10.22
CA VAL A 38 2.94 -5.53 -11.30
C VAL A 38 4.31 -5.92 -11.83
N LYS A 39 5.19 -4.94 -12.08
CA LYS A 39 6.56 -5.21 -12.52
C LYS A 39 7.33 -6.05 -11.49
N THR A 40 7.25 -5.69 -10.21
CA THR A 40 7.94 -6.39 -9.11
C THR A 40 7.44 -7.84 -8.99
N LEU A 41 6.12 -8.06 -9.10
CA LEU A 41 5.53 -9.41 -9.08
C LEU A 41 6.00 -10.25 -10.27
N ASN A 42 6.11 -9.65 -11.46
CA ASN A 42 6.62 -10.35 -12.64
C ASN A 42 8.08 -10.75 -12.44
N THR A 43 8.91 -9.89 -11.83
CA THR A 43 10.29 -10.26 -11.45
C THR A 43 10.33 -11.41 -10.44
N ALA A 44 9.46 -11.38 -9.42
CA ALA A 44 9.36 -12.48 -8.45
C ALA A 44 9.07 -13.82 -9.12
N ARG A 45 8.13 -13.84 -10.08
CA ARG A 45 7.77 -15.05 -10.85
C ARG A 45 8.94 -15.62 -11.65
N LEU A 46 9.80 -14.76 -12.20
CA LEU A 46 10.99 -15.19 -12.95
C LEU A 46 12.08 -15.77 -12.04
N ALA A 47 12.16 -15.32 -10.79
CA ALA A 47 13.17 -15.76 -9.83
C ALA A 47 12.82 -17.07 -9.10
N VAL A 48 11.54 -17.47 -9.08
CA VAL A 48 11.04 -18.53 -8.17
C VAL A 48 11.80 -19.85 -8.23
N THR A 49 12.30 -20.24 -9.41
CA THR A 49 13.03 -21.50 -9.61
C THR A 49 14.53 -21.40 -9.31
N GLY A 50 15.12 -20.21 -9.42
CA GLY A 50 16.57 -20.02 -9.26
C GLY A 50 16.98 -19.44 -7.91
N ASP A 51 16.10 -18.65 -7.29
CA ASP A 51 16.30 -18.01 -6.00
C ASP A 51 14.93 -17.75 -5.36
N THR A 52 14.40 -18.78 -4.68
CA THR A 52 13.07 -18.75 -4.08
C THR A 52 12.96 -17.74 -2.95
N ASP A 53 14.03 -17.52 -2.17
CA ASP A 53 14.04 -16.56 -1.07
C ASP A 53 13.91 -15.12 -1.61
N SER A 54 14.69 -14.77 -2.64
CA SER A 54 14.54 -13.48 -3.30
C SER A 54 13.18 -13.34 -3.99
N ALA A 55 12.66 -14.42 -4.60
CA ALA A 55 11.32 -14.42 -5.20
C ALA A 55 10.23 -14.11 -4.16
N PHE A 56 10.33 -14.67 -2.95
CA PHE A 56 9.40 -14.40 -1.87
C PHE A 56 9.45 -12.94 -1.41
N VAL A 57 10.65 -12.38 -1.20
CA VAL A 57 10.83 -10.97 -0.82
C VAL A 57 10.21 -10.04 -1.87
N LEU A 58 10.43 -10.32 -3.16
CA LEU A 58 9.87 -9.53 -4.25
C LEU A 58 8.34 -9.66 -4.33
N ALA A 59 7.79 -10.86 -4.10
CA ALA A 59 6.34 -11.05 -4.07
C ALA A 59 5.67 -10.27 -2.93
N TYR A 60 6.29 -10.28 -1.74
CA TYR A 60 5.84 -9.49 -0.60
C TYR A 60 5.90 -7.99 -0.91
N ASP A 61 7.02 -7.51 -1.48
CA ASP A 61 7.17 -6.08 -1.82
C ASP A 61 6.15 -5.65 -2.89
N ALA A 62 5.88 -6.51 -3.88
CA ALA A 62 4.83 -6.26 -4.86
C ALA A 62 3.44 -6.12 -4.22
N ALA A 63 3.08 -7.00 -3.28
CA ALA A 63 1.82 -6.89 -2.55
C ALA A 63 1.76 -5.57 -1.76
N ARG A 64 2.82 -5.23 -1.02
CA ARG A 64 2.91 -3.98 -0.26
C ARG A 64 2.76 -2.74 -1.15
N GLN A 65 3.41 -2.74 -2.31
CA GLN A 65 3.28 -1.67 -3.31
C GLN A 65 1.84 -1.56 -3.83
N ALA A 66 1.19 -2.68 -4.17
CA ALA A 66 -0.19 -2.69 -4.65
C ALA A 66 -1.18 -2.16 -3.60
N LEU A 67 -1.03 -2.58 -2.34
CA LEU A 67 -1.86 -2.08 -1.23
C LEU A 67 -1.64 -0.59 -0.98
N THR A 68 -0.38 -0.13 -1.03
CA THR A 68 -0.09 1.30 -0.92
C THR A 68 -0.69 2.07 -2.10
N ALA A 69 -0.70 1.50 -3.30
CA ALA A 69 -1.31 2.12 -4.48
C ALA A 69 -2.82 2.30 -4.32
N LEU A 70 -3.50 1.31 -3.74
CA LEU A 70 -4.92 1.40 -3.39
C LEU A 70 -5.19 2.56 -2.43
N LEU A 71 -4.41 2.67 -1.35
CA LEU A 71 -4.55 3.76 -0.38
C LEU A 71 -4.31 5.12 -1.04
N VAL A 72 -3.27 5.25 -1.87
CA VAL A 72 -2.98 6.49 -2.61
C VAL A 72 -4.15 6.86 -3.52
N GLN A 73 -4.77 5.88 -4.19
CA GLN A 73 -5.95 6.10 -5.02
C GLN A 73 -7.16 6.58 -4.22
N GLN A 74 -7.23 6.25 -2.92
CA GLN A 74 -8.24 6.73 -1.98
C GLN A 74 -7.84 8.05 -1.30
N GLY A 75 -6.70 8.65 -1.68
CA GLY A 75 -6.20 9.88 -1.08
C GLY A 75 -5.51 9.68 0.27
N LEU A 76 -4.90 8.51 0.50
CA LEU A 76 -4.18 8.18 1.73
C LEU A 76 -2.75 7.73 1.42
N ARG A 77 -1.79 8.07 2.28
CA ARG A 77 -0.41 7.58 2.15
C ARG A 77 0.19 7.28 3.52
N PRO A 78 0.94 6.17 3.68
CA PRO A 78 1.71 5.95 4.90
C PRO A 78 2.82 7.00 5.04
N THR A 79 3.01 7.46 6.27
CA THR A 79 4.18 8.29 6.63
C THR A 79 5.38 7.39 6.94
N THR A 80 6.55 7.99 7.18
CA THR A 80 7.73 7.24 7.63
C THR A 80 7.45 6.51 8.95
N ASP A 81 6.68 7.12 9.86
CA ASP A 81 6.32 6.53 11.15
C ASP A 81 5.24 5.43 11.04
N GLY A 82 4.28 5.60 10.11
CA GLY A 82 3.32 4.55 9.80
C GLY A 82 3.95 3.33 9.12
N GLY A 83 4.94 3.57 8.26
CA GLY A 83 5.70 2.53 7.57
C GLY A 83 4.79 1.55 6.82
N HIS A 84 5.18 0.28 6.78
CA HIS A 84 4.43 -0.76 6.09
C HIS A 84 3.23 -1.26 6.92
N TYR A 85 3.29 -1.07 8.23
CA TYR A 85 2.27 -1.54 9.15
C TYR A 85 0.97 -0.74 9.04
N ALA A 86 1.06 0.59 8.88
CA ALA A 86 -0.12 1.42 8.63
C ALA A 86 -0.85 1.03 7.32
N VAL A 87 -0.13 0.55 6.31
CA VAL A 87 -0.75 0.05 5.07
C VAL A 87 -1.54 -1.23 5.33
N GLU A 88 -0.98 -2.14 6.11
CA GLU A 88 -1.61 -3.41 6.46
C GLU A 88 -2.87 -3.21 7.30
N GLN A 89 -2.79 -2.37 8.34
CA GLN A 89 -3.93 -2.03 9.19
C GLN A 89 -5.04 -1.36 8.40
N ALA A 90 -4.72 -0.35 7.59
CA ALA A 90 -5.70 0.40 6.81
C ALA A 90 -6.45 -0.48 5.80
N VAL A 91 -5.79 -1.47 5.19
CA VAL A 91 -6.44 -2.36 4.21
C VAL A 91 -7.32 -3.43 4.88
N ARG A 92 -7.06 -3.76 6.15
CA ARG A 92 -7.84 -4.75 6.90
C ARG A 92 -9.08 -4.19 7.60
N ALA A 93 -9.10 -2.88 7.84
CA ALA A 93 -10.19 -2.16 8.49
C ALA A 93 -11.53 -2.31 7.74
#